data_AF-A0A7S0CC01-F1
#
_entry.id   AF-A0A7S0CC01-F1
#
_cell.length_a   1.000
_cell.length_b   1.000
_cell.length_c   1.000
_cell.angle_alpha   90.00
_cell.angle_beta   90.00
_cell.angle_gamma   90.00
#
_symmetry.space_group_name_H-M   'P 1'
#
loop_
_entity.id
_entity.type
_entity.pdbx_description
1 polymer ?
#
loop_
_entity_poly.entity_id
_entity_poly.type
_entity_poly.pdbx_seq_one_letter_code
_entity_poly.pdbx_strand_id
1 'polypeptide(L)'
;ANFHDFLWRLGKTDGMIAAMTLPWKEALKIPENKLLSLVRKKPQLYPSKTAIFIAHTEQLAHNVNDTRLSQFTSDVQSFLGLKHAISDVHHISPTKSSQKNKQVREDIEKRVINICDEDHVIIRKKLLDISQRASEWIRTYFLASPDVVVSSKEYFLEILKEWERDPCDDNNVIK
;
A
#
# COMPACT_ATOMS: atom_id res chain seq x y z
N ALA A 1 5.07 -2.29 15.02
CA ALA A 1 4.01 -3.32 14.85
C ALA A 1 4.01 -3.76 13.39
N ASN A 2 3.94 -5.07 13.09
CA ASN A 2 3.97 -5.55 11.70
C ASN A 2 2.55 -5.51 11.10
N PHE A 3 2.39 -4.86 9.96
CA PHE A 3 1.11 -4.75 9.25
C PHE A 3 0.52 -6.13 8.90
N HIS A 4 1.35 -7.11 8.57
CA HIS A 4 0.90 -8.48 8.30
C HIS A 4 0.41 -9.20 9.57
N ASP A 5 1.04 -8.95 10.73
CA ASP A 5 0.54 -9.47 12.03
C ASP A 5 -0.82 -8.84 12.37
N PHE A 6 -1.00 -7.56 12.08
CA PHE A 6 -2.30 -6.88 12.24
C PHE A 6 -3.38 -7.51 11.36
N LEU A 7 -3.12 -7.70 10.06
CA LEU A 7 -4.11 -8.27 9.13
C LEU A 7 -4.38 -9.76 9.37
N TRP A 8 -3.37 -10.51 9.82
CA TRP A 8 -3.56 -11.89 10.27
C TRP A 8 -4.48 -11.97 11.49
N ARG A 9 -4.27 -11.12 12.50
CA ARG A 9 -5.13 -11.07 13.69
C ARG A 9 -6.59 -10.75 13.36
N LEU A 10 -6.84 -10.02 12.26
CA LEU A 10 -8.19 -9.74 11.76
C LEU A 10 -8.81 -10.88 10.94
N GLY A 11 -8.11 -12.01 10.78
CA GLY A 11 -8.56 -13.12 9.93
C GLY A 11 -8.48 -12.82 8.44
N LYS A 12 -7.79 -11.75 8.04
CA LYS A 12 -7.75 -11.29 6.64
C LYS A 12 -6.65 -11.94 5.82
N THR A 13 -5.73 -12.68 6.46
CA THR A 13 -4.71 -13.50 5.77
C THR A 13 -4.36 -14.77 6.51
N ASP A 14 -3.85 -15.76 5.78
CA ASP A 14 -3.38 -17.03 6.34
C ASP A 14 -2.17 -16.79 7.26
N GLY A 15 -2.17 -17.44 8.42
CA GLY A 15 -1.08 -17.37 9.39
C GLY A 15 0.24 -17.90 8.88
N MET A 16 0.22 -18.81 7.90
CA MET A 16 1.45 -19.26 7.25
C MET A 16 2.08 -18.15 6.40
N ILE A 17 1.27 -17.37 5.68
CA ILE A 17 1.73 -16.28 4.82
C ILE A 17 2.21 -15.11 5.68
N ALA A 18 1.47 -14.79 6.75
CA ALA A 18 1.89 -13.80 7.73
C ALA A 18 3.18 -14.20 8.45
N ALA A 19 3.46 -15.50 8.63
CA ALA A 19 4.73 -16.01 9.16
C ALA A 19 5.89 -15.97 8.14
N MET A 20 5.59 -16.01 6.84
CA MET A 20 6.58 -16.01 5.75
C MET A 20 7.02 -14.61 5.32
N THR A 21 6.20 -13.58 5.51
CA THR A 21 6.55 -12.17 5.21
C THR A 21 7.35 -11.47 6.31
N LEU A 22 7.60 -12.17 7.42
CA LEU A 22 8.38 -11.67 8.54
C LEU A 22 9.87 -11.71 8.16
N PRO A 23 10.62 -10.58 8.21
CA PRO A 23 12.06 -10.54 7.89
C PRO A 23 12.93 -11.23 8.96
N TRP A 24 12.41 -12.21 9.69
CA TRP A 24 13.05 -12.77 10.89
C TRP A 24 13.56 -14.20 10.73
N LYS A 25 13.38 -14.84 9.56
CA LYS A 25 14.03 -16.16 9.31
C LYS A 25 15.55 -16.07 9.53
N GLU A 26 16.16 -14.92 9.26
CA GLU A 26 17.58 -14.66 9.56
C GLU A 26 17.81 -14.12 10.98
N ALA A 27 16.90 -13.32 11.54
CA ALA A 27 17.09 -12.66 12.84
C ALA A 27 17.00 -13.59 14.06
N LEU A 28 16.42 -14.79 13.92
CA LEU A 28 16.11 -15.62 15.08
C LEU A 28 16.85 -16.97 15.16
N LYS A 29 17.54 -17.44 14.10
CA LYS A 29 18.15 -18.80 14.06
C LYS A 29 17.23 -19.87 14.68
N ILE A 30 15.91 -19.71 14.53
CA ILE A 30 14.95 -20.63 15.13
C ILE A 30 14.82 -21.81 14.16
N PRO A 31 15.15 -23.04 14.59
CA PRO A 31 14.96 -24.22 13.75
C PRO A 31 13.48 -24.38 13.40
N GLU A 32 13.21 -24.86 12.19
CA GLU A 32 11.88 -24.90 11.56
C GLU A 32 10.80 -25.58 12.43
N ASN A 33 11.23 -26.59 13.21
CA ASN A 33 10.41 -27.30 14.19
C ASN A 33 9.94 -26.43 15.38
N LYS A 34 10.67 -25.37 15.76
CA LYS A 34 10.27 -24.41 16.80
C LYS A 34 9.35 -23.32 16.27
N LEU A 35 9.43 -22.96 14.99
CA LEU A 35 8.51 -22.04 14.33
C LEU A 35 7.07 -22.58 14.39
N LEU A 36 6.89 -23.87 14.09
CA LEU A 36 5.62 -24.58 14.24
C LEU A 36 5.11 -24.61 15.69
N SER A 37 6.01 -24.59 16.68
CA SER A 37 5.65 -24.57 18.10
C SER A 37 5.22 -23.18 18.60
N LEU A 38 5.66 -22.09 17.95
CA LEU A 38 5.22 -20.72 18.24
C LEU A 38 3.83 -20.43 17.66
N VAL A 39 3.41 -21.19 16.65
CA VAL A 39 2.06 -21.17 16.05
C VAL A 39 1.05 -21.99 16.90
N ARG A 40 1.43 -22.48 18.11
CA ARG A 40 0.56 -23.34 18.94
C ARG A 40 -0.66 -22.68 19.56
N LYS A 41 -0.70 -21.35 19.64
CA LYS A 41 -1.98 -20.67 19.75
C LYS A 41 -2.36 -20.25 18.34
N LYS A 42 -3.13 -21.09 17.63
CA LYS A 42 -3.98 -20.56 16.56
C LYS A 42 -4.63 -19.32 17.18
N PRO A 43 -4.38 -18.10 16.69
CA PRO A 43 -5.23 -17.01 17.09
C PRO A 43 -6.63 -17.51 16.84
N GLN A 44 -7.49 -17.27 17.79
CA GLN A 44 -8.90 -17.37 17.50
C GLN A 44 -9.13 -16.27 16.46
N LEU A 45 -9.04 -16.66 15.18
CA LEU A 45 -9.33 -15.80 14.05
C LEU A 45 -10.80 -15.52 14.20
N TYR A 46 -11.12 -14.31 14.64
CA TYR A 46 -12.46 -13.78 14.52
C TYR A 46 -12.46 -13.15 13.13
N PRO A 47 -12.93 -13.85 12.07
CA PRO A 47 -13.10 -13.20 10.79
C PRO A 47 -13.96 -11.96 11.03
N SER A 48 -13.34 -10.81 10.91
CA SER A 48 -14.04 -9.54 11.03
C SER A 48 -15.03 -9.50 9.87
N LYS A 49 -16.33 -9.46 10.18
CA LYS A 49 -17.40 -9.25 9.18
C LYS A 49 -17.33 -7.87 8.53
N THR A 50 -16.37 -7.03 8.92
CA THR A 50 -16.18 -5.70 8.37
C THR A 50 -15.48 -5.83 7.04
N ALA A 51 -16.20 -5.48 5.98
CA ALA A 51 -15.62 -5.28 4.66
C ALA A 51 -14.59 -4.13 4.71
N ILE A 52 -13.55 -4.22 3.89
CA ILE A 52 -12.49 -3.24 3.79
C ILE A 52 -12.55 -2.65 2.39
N PHE A 53 -12.64 -1.33 2.31
CA PHE A 53 -12.45 -0.61 1.07
C PHE A 53 -11.01 -0.10 1.01
N ILE A 54 -10.26 -0.50 0.00
CA ILE A 54 -8.89 -0.04 -0.23
C ILE A 54 -8.82 0.84 -1.48
N ALA A 55 -8.01 1.87 -1.40
CA ALA A 55 -7.75 2.77 -2.51
C ALA A 55 -6.35 3.38 -2.41
N HIS A 56 -5.80 3.75 -3.57
CA HIS A 56 -4.59 4.54 -3.69
C HIS A 56 -4.93 6.01 -3.93
N THR A 57 -4.10 6.94 -3.46
CA THR A 57 -4.31 8.39 -3.62
C THR A 57 -4.34 8.82 -5.09
N GLU A 58 -3.61 8.13 -5.97
CA GLU A 58 -3.64 8.39 -7.41
C GLU A 58 -5.01 8.12 -8.03
N GLN A 59 -5.83 7.25 -7.43
CA GLN A 59 -7.20 7.02 -7.89
C GLN A 59 -8.14 8.20 -7.57
N LEU A 60 -7.69 9.12 -6.71
CA LEU A 60 -8.37 10.37 -6.38
C LEU A 60 -7.88 11.54 -7.23
N ALA A 61 -6.85 11.35 -8.06
CA ALA A 61 -6.27 12.42 -8.86
C ALA A 61 -7.28 12.89 -9.91
N HIS A 62 -7.56 14.20 -9.91
CA HIS A 62 -8.51 14.79 -10.85
C HIS A 62 -7.81 15.07 -12.18
N ASN A 63 -7.96 14.15 -13.13
CA ASN A 63 -7.58 14.36 -14.53
C ASN A 63 -8.83 14.75 -15.34
N VAL A 64 -8.72 15.78 -16.18
CA VAL A 64 -9.87 16.43 -16.86
C VAL A 64 -10.69 15.46 -17.74
N ASN A 65 -10.10 14.34 -18.17
CA ASN A 65 -10.72 13.35 -19.04
C ASN A 65 -10.95 11.99 -18.36
N ASP A 66 -10.91 11.95 -17.02
CA ASP A 66 -10.78 10.71 -16.28
C ASP A 66 -12.08 10.32 -15.57
N THR A 67 -12.71 9.25 -16.06
CA THR A 67 -13.91 8.66 -15.46
C THR A 67 -13.61 7.92 -14.15
N ARG A 68 -12.34 7.72 -13.79
CA ARG A 68 -11.93 6.98 -12.58
C ARG A 68 -12.40 7.66 -11.30
N LEU A 69 -12.42 9.00 -11.24
CA LEU A 69 -12.93 9.70 -10.04
C LEU A 69 -14.44 9.46 -9.86
N SER A 70 -15.21 9.46 -10.95
CA SER A 70 -16.63 9.15 -10.92
C SER A 70 -16.87 7.69 -10.54
N GLN A 71 -16.09 6.76 -11.09
CA GLN A 71 -16.13 5.35 -10.72
C GLN A 71 -15.80 5.15 -9.24
N PHE A 72 -14.72 5.78 -8.77
CA PHE A 72 -14.31 5.77 -7.37
C PHE A 72 -15.43 6.22 -6.44
N THR A 73 -16.04 7.37 -6.77
CA THR A 73 -17.13 7.94 -5.96
C THR A 73 -18.33 7.01 -5.92
N SER A 74 -18.67 6.39 -7.06
CA SER A 74 -19.75 5.39 -7.14
C SER A 74 -19.45 4.14 -6.31
N ASP A 75 -18.23 3.63 -6.38
CA ASP A 75 -17.80 2.44 -5.65
C ASP A 75 -17.82 2.67 -4.14
N VAL A 76 -17.33 3.82 -3.67
CA VAL A 76 -17.40 4.22 -2.26
C VAL A 76 -18.85 4.37 -1.79
N GLN A 77 -19.69 5.01 -2.61
CA GLN A 77 -21.11 5.17 -2.29
C GLN A 77 -21.80 3.82 -2.12
N SER A 78 -21.54 2.89 -3.03
CA SER A 78 -22.07 1.53 -3.00
C SER A 78 -21.56 0.75 -1.80
N PHE A 79 -20.24 0.80 -1.55
CA PHE A 79 -19.60 0.15 -0.41
C PHE A 79 -20.17 0.62 0.94
N LEU A 80 -20.44 1.91 1.08
CA LEU A 80 -21.00 2.50 2.30
C LEU A 80 -22.54 2.37 2.38
N GLY A 81 -23.21 1.91 1.32
CA GLY A 81 -24.67 1.81 1.26
C GLY A 81 -25.38 3.16 1.30
N LEU A 82 -24.76 4.23 0.77
CA LEU A 82 -25.32 5.56 0.81
C LEU A 82 -26.47 5.71 -0.20
N LYS A 83 -27.62 6.20 0.28
CA LYS A 83 -28.80 6.48 -0.55
C LYS A 83 -28.65 7.73 -1.40
N HIS A 84 -27.83 8.67 -0.96
CA HIS A 84 -27.59 9.93 -1.64
C HIS A 84 -26.19 9.93 -2.24
N ALA A 85 -26.07 10.54 -3.43
CA ALA A 85 -24.78 10.68 -4.10
C ALA A 85 -23.81 11.48 -3.24
N ILE A 86 -22.56 11.02 -3.19
CA ILE A 86 -21.46 11.79 -2.58
C ILE A 86 -21.25 13.02 -3.48
N SER A 87 -21.39 14.21 -2.91
CA SER A 87 -21.14 15.47 -3.62
C SER A 87 -19.68 15.61 -4.03
N ASP A 88 -19.40 16.52 -4.96
CA ASP A 88 -18.08 16.68 -5.60
C ASP A 88 -16.90 16.56 -4.63
N VAL A 89 -16.00 15.62 -4.94
CA VAL A 89 -14.76 15.40 -4.19
C VAL A 89 -13.79 16.53 -4.52
N HIS A 90 -13.65 17.49 -3.60
CA HIS A 90 -12.71 18.59 -3.77
C HIS A 90 -11.26 18.11 -3.60
N HIS A 91 -10.52 18.07 -4.71
CA HIS A 91 -9.09 17.77 -4.67
C HIS A 91 -8.28 18.99 -4.19
N ILE A 92 -8.01 19.06 -2.89
CA ILE A 92 -7.09 20.05 -2.32
C ILE A 92 -5.66 19.52 -2.50
N SER A 93 -4.88 20.14 -3.40
CA SER A 93 -3.46 19.86 -3.54
C SER A 93 -2.69 20.68 -2.50
N PRO A 94 -2.08 20.07 -1.45
CA PRO A 94 -1.40 20.81 -0.39
C PRO A 94 -0.14 21.54 -0.87
N THR A 95 0.43 21.16 -2.03
CA THR A 95 1.67 21.73 -2.56
C THR A 95 1.50 23.10 -3.23
N LYS A 96 0.32 23.43 -3.78
CA LYS A 96 0.12 24.68 -4.54
C LYS A 96 0.08 25.94 -3.67
N SER A 97 -0.26 25.83 -2.39
CA SER A 97 -0.29 26.98 -1.47
C SER A 97 1.06 27.20 -0.79
N SER A 98 1.78 26.13 -0.43
CA SER A 98 3.07 26.17 0.27
C SER A 98 4.24 26.62 -0.62
N GLN A 99 4.17 26.40 -1.94
CA GLN A 99 5.22 26.77 -2.90
C GLN A 99 5.32 28.28 -3.18
N LYS A 100 4.37 29.10 -2.72
CA LYS A 100 4.42 30.56 -2.93
C LYS A 100 5.43 31.27 -2.03
N ASN A 101 5.87 30.63 -0.94
CA ASN A 101 6.87 31.19 -0.03
C ASN A 101 8.25 30.61 -0.34
N LYS A 102 9.14 31.47 -0.87
CA LYS A 102 10.52 31.10 -1.23
C LYS A 102 11.29 30.48 -0.05
N GLN A 103 11.09 31.00 1.16
CA GLN A 103 11.75 30.51 2.37
C GLN A 103 11.35 29.06 2.68
N VAL A 104 10.05 28.76 2.59
CA VAL A 104 9.50 27.42 2.82
C VAL A 104 10.03 26.42 1.80
N ARG A 105 10.18 26.85 0.54
CA ARG A 105 10.74 26.02 -0.52
C ARG A 105 12.21 25.69 -0.26
N GLU A 106 13.04 26.68 0.07
CA GLU A 106 14.45 26.47 0.37
C GLU A 106 14.65 25.55 1.60
N ASP A 107 13.79 25.68 2.62
CA ASP A 107 13.84 24.82 3.80
C ASP A 107 13.39 23.38 3.50
N ILE A 108 12.44 23.19 2.59
CA ILE A 108 12.05 21.87 2.10
C ILE A 108 13.20 21.26 1.30
N GLU A 109 13.75 21.99 0.32
CA GLU A 109 14.85 21.51 -0.53
C GLU A 109 16.07 21.05 0.28
N LYS A 110 16.40 21.74 1.38
CA LYS A 110 17.47 21.33 2.31
C LYS A 110 17.20 20.03 3.08
N ARG A 111 15.93 19.62 3.19
CA ARG A 111 15.50 18.43 3.94
C ARG A 111 15.11 17.26 3.03
N VAL A 112 14.99 17.50 1.73
CA VAL A 112 14.67 16.44 0.76
C VAL A 112 15.88 15.54 0.61
N ILE A 113 15.66 14.25 0.82
CA ILE A 113 16.65 13.22 0.61
C ILE A 113 16.53 12.74 -0.84
N ASN A 114 17.63 12.74 -1.58
CA ASN A 114 17.67 12.05 -2.86
C ASN A 114 18.00 10.57 -2.64
N ILE A 115 16.97 9.72 -2.71
CA ILE A 115 17.11 8.27 -2.50
C ILE A 115 18.03 7.60 -3.55
N CYS A 116 18.32 8.29 -4.66
CA CYS A 116 19.20 7.81 -5.72
C CYS A 116 20.68 8.02 -5.45
N ASP A 117 21.06 8.82 -4.45
CA ASP A 117 22.47 9.02 -4.09
C ASP A 117 23.13 7.67 -3.70
N GLU A 118 24.44 7.58 -3.94
CA GLU A 118 25.22 6.35 -3.70
C GLU A 118 25.17 5.89 -2.23
N ASP A 119 25.18 6.85 -1.30
CA ASP A 119 25.09 6.59 0.14
C ASP A 119 23.78 5.89 0.54
N HIS A 120 22.74 5.98 -0.29
CA HIS A 120 21.42 5.40 -0.03
C HIS A 120 21.20 4.06 -0.74
N VAL A 121 22.17 3.50 -1.45
CA VAL A 121 22.01 2.24 -2.21
C VAL A 121 21.53 1.09 -1.32
N ILE A 122 22.08 0.95 -0.12
CA ILE A 122 21.73 -0.16 0.79
C ILE A 122 20.28 -0.03 1.26
N ILE A 123 19.88 1.17 1.71
CA ILE A 123 18.51 1.40 2.20
C ILE A 123 17.51 1.32 1.03
N ARG A 124 17.84 1.86 -0.15
CA ARG A 124 17.02 1.78 -1.36
C ARG A 124 16.74 0.34 -1.76
N LYS A 125 17.77 -0.50 -1.83
CA LYS A 125 17.61 -1.94 -2.11
C LYS A 125 16.68 -2.62 -1.11
N LYS A 126 16.79 -2.26 0.17
CA LYS A 126 15.92 -2.85 1.19
C LYS A 126 14.47 -2.38 1.09
N LEU A 127 14.25 -1.11 0.79
CA LEU A 127 12.91 -0.56 0.56
C LEU A 127 12.26 -1.21 -0.67
N LEU A 128 13.01 -1.40 -1.75
CA LEU A 128 12.53 -2.06 -2.96
C LEU A 128 12.13 -3.53 -2.70
N ASP A 129 12.97 -4.29 -1.97
CA ASP A 129 12.64 -5.68 -1.56
C ASP A 129 11.34 -5.75 -0.74
N ILE A 130 11.13 -4.80 0.18
CA ILE A 130 9.89 -4.72 0.96
C ILE A 130 8.70 -4.37 0.06
N SER A 131 8.89 -3.40 -0.84
CA SER A 131 7.88 -2.91 -1.76
C SER A 131 7.38 -4.01 -2.71
N GLN A 132 8.30 -4.78 -3.29
CA GLN A 132 7.99 -5.92 -4.16
C GLN A 132 7.17 -6.99 -3.44
N ARG A 133 7.62 -7.39 -2.24
CA ARG A 133 6.89 -8.38 -1.43
C ARG A 133 5.51 -7.89 -1.01
N ALA A 134 5.40 -6.61 -0.65
CA ALA A 134 4.12 -6.01 -0.27
C ALA A 134 3.16 -5.99 -1.48
N SER A 135 3.63 -5.56 -2.64
CA SER A 135 2.83 -5.55 -3.87
C SER A 135 2.33 -6.95 -4.23
N GLU A 136 3.22 -7.94 -4.29
CA GLU A 136 2.85 -9.33 -4.58
C GLU A 136 1.81 -9.86 -3.58
N TRP A 137 2.02 -9.60 -2.29
CA TRP A 137 1.12 -10.05 -1.24
C TRP A 137 -0.27 -9.41 -1.37
N ILE A 138 -0.33 -8.10 -1.64
CA ILE A 138 -1.61 -7.40 -1.82
C ILE A 138 -2.34 -7.99 -3.03
N ARG A 139 -1.65 -8.12 -4.16
CA ARG A 139 -2.21 -8.58 -5.43
C ARG A 139 -2.71 -10.03 -5.36
N THR A 140 -1.92 -10.91 -4.74
CA THR A 140 -2.17 -12.36 -4.74
C THR A 140 -3.11 -12.80 -3.61
N TYR A 141 -3.00 -12.19 -2.43
CA TYR A 141 -3.72 -12.66 -1.24
C TYR A 141 -4.76 -11.67 -0.74
N PHE A 142 -4.39 -10.40 -0.56
CA PHE A 142 -5.30 -9.44 0.06
C PHE A 142 -6.52 -9.14 -0.81
N LEU A 143 -6.30 -8.88 -2.10
CA LEU A 143 -7.38 -8.61 -3.05
C LEU A 143 -8.21 -9.84 -3.46
N ALA A 144 -7.76 -11.05 -3.09
CA ALA A 144 -8.52 -12.28 -3.28
C ALA A 144 -9.56 -12.51 -2.16
N SER A 145 -9.43 -11.79 -1.05
CA SER A 145 -10.40 -11.87 0.05
C SER A 145 -11.77 -11.33 -0.39
N PRO A 146 -12.87 -12.06 -0.14
CA PRO A 146 -14.22 -11.59 -0.48
C PRO A 146 -14.64 -10.34 0.32
N ASP A 147 -13.94 -10.05 1.42
CA ASP A 147 -14.21 -8.89 2.26
C ASP A 147 -13.47 -7.63 1.79
N VAL A 148 -12.65 -7.71 0.73
CA VAL A 148 -11.86 -6.58 0.25
C VAL A 148 -12.45 -6.06 -1.05
N VAL A 149 -12.83 -4.79 -1.03
CA VAL A 149 -13.35 -4.05 -2.18
C VAL A 149 -12.32 -3.00 -2.59
N VAL A 150 -12.10 -2.89 -3.90
CA VAL A 150 -11.19 -1.92 -4.48
C VAL A 150 -11.87 -1.29 -5.69
N SER A 151 -11.81 0.04 -5.79
CA SER A 151 -12.27 0.73 -6.99
C SER A 151 -11.26 0.58 -8.12
N SER A 152 -11.74 0.56 -9.37
CA SER A 152 -10.88 0.54 -10.58
C SER A 152 -9.73 -0.46 -10.45
N LYS A 153 -10.08 -1.73 -10.20
CA LYS A 153 -9.15 -2.78 -9.77
C LYS A 153 -7.94 -2.91 -10.69
N GLU A 154 -8.14 -2.83 -12.00
CA GLU A 154 -7.10 -2.94 -13.00
C GLU A 154 -6.05 -1.82 -12.84
N TYR A 155 -6.50 -0.58 -12.68
CA TYR A 155 -5.63 0.57 -12.44
C TYR A 155 -4.92 0.47 -11.07
N PHE A 156 -5.61 -0.01 -10.03
CA PHE A 156 -4.97 -0.28 -8.75
C PHE A 156 -3.87 -1.34 -8.85
N LEU A 157 -4.08 -2.39 -9.64
CA LEU A 157 -3.05 -3.41 -9.91
C LEU A 157 -1.87 -2.85 -10.71
N GLU A 158 -2.09 -1.89 -11.61
CA GLU A 158 -1.02 -1.17 -12.31
C GLU A 158 -0.15 -0.38 -11.33
N ILE A 159 -0.78 0.41 -10.45
CA ILE A 159 -0.07 1.17 -9.40
C ILE A 159 0.79 0.23 -8.54
N LEU A 160 0.23 -0.89 -8.10
CA LEU A 160 0.98 -1.88 -7.31
C LEU A 160 2.15 -2.50 -8.08
N LYS A 161 2.04 -2.69 -9.39
CA LYS A 161 3.20 -3.13 -10.19
C LYS A 161 4.28 -2.07 -10.23
N GLU A 162 3.95 -0.79 -10.18
CA GLU A 162 4.95 0.28 -10.16
C GLU A 162 5.80 0.25 -8.88
N TRP A 163 5.23 -0.22 -7.77
CA TRP A 163 5.95 -0.42 -6.51
C TRP A 163 7.09 -1.44 -6.63
N GLU A 164 7.06 -2.29 -7.66
CA GLU A 164 8.10 -3.29 -7.91
C GLU A 164 9.32 -2.71 -8.65
N ARG A 165 9.25 -1.48 -9.16
CA ARG A 165 10.30 -0.81 -9.94
C ARG A 165 11.19 0.07 -9.07
N ASP A 166 12.50 0.04 -9.32
CA ASP A 166 13.45 0.97 -8.69
C ASP A 166 13.27 2.37 -9.33
N PRO A 167 12.95 3.42 -8.56
CA PRO A 167 12.79 4.77 -9.08
C PRO A 167 14.11 5.39 -9.59
N CYS A 168 15.26 4.79 -9.29
CA CYS A 168 16.58 5.29 -9.66
C CYS A 168 17.21 4.54 -10.85
N ASP A 169 16.50 3.58 -11.45
CA ASP A 169 16.97 2.87 -12.65
C ASP A 169 16.59 3.67 -13.91
N ASP A 170 17.59 4.23 -14.60
CA ASP A 170 17.45 5.15 -15.73
C ASP A 170 16.71 4.56 -16.95
N ASN A 171 16.45 3.25 -16.97
CA ASN A 171 15.65 2.60 -18.00
C ASN A 171 14.13 2.78 -17.80
N ASN A 172 13.68 3.39 -16.70
CA ASN A 172 12.27 3.56 -16.33
C ASN A 172 11.73 4.99 -16.44
N VAL A 173 12.33 5.83 -17.31
CA VAL A 173 11.70 7.11 -17.67
C VAL A 173 10.49 6.83 -18.56
N ILE A 174 9.29 6.79 -17.97
CA ILE A 174 8.09 7.14 -18.73
C ILE A 174 8.25 8.63 -19.04
N LYS A 175 8.70 8.92 -20.27
CA LYS A 175 8.64 10.27 -20.85
C LYS A 175 7.20 10.63 -21.17
#